data_AF-A0A7X0NZA2-F1
#
_entry.id   AF-A0A7X0NZA2-F1
#
_cell.length_a   1.000
_cell.length_b   1.000
_cell.length_c   1.000
_cell.angle_alpha   90.00
_cell.angle_beta   90.00
_cell.angle_gamma   90.00
#
_symmetry.space_group_name_H-M   'P 1'
#
loop_
_entity.id
_entity.type
_entity.pdbx_description
1 polymer ?
#
loop_
_entity_poly.entity_id
_entity_poly.type
_entity_poly.pdbx_seq_one_letter_code
_entity_poly.pdbx_strand_id
1 'polypeptide(L)'
;MFNILTEPARAGDWAPLAEGEEADWDKLFDGFRSTQDWPASYFWRELAQAYPEAKVVLTVRDPRAWYASMMTLIDNGPRTVMSQGTQADLPPAARAVFASMTTMQPVLNRMAAGTFGAGRTMADGPVDEESAVAAFERHTATVRASLPPERLLVFDVRQGWEPLCRFLGVDVPGEPFPHLNDGKSMQEFLGRLMKGDVSHPSFTTGA
;
A
#
# COMPACT_ATOMS: atom_id res chain seq x y z
N MET A 1 0.64 3.64 -1.47
CA MET A 1 -0.60 4.44 -1.39
C MET A 1 -0.41 5.97 -1.25
N PHE A 2 0.48 6.51 -0.39
CA PHE A 2 0.50 7.94 -0.05
C PHE A 2 0.58 8.95 -1.21
N ASN A 3 1.50 8.77 -2.17
CA ASN A 3 1.64 9.69 -3.31
C ASN A 3 0.35 9.80 -4.14
N ILE A 4 -0.46 8.74 -4.20
CA ILE A 4 -1.76 8.74 -4.91
C ILE A 4 -2.77 9.63 -4.18
N LEU A 5 -2.76 9.58 -2.84
CA LEU A 5 -3.73 10.29 -2.02
C LEU A 5 -3.49 11.79 -2.00
N THR A 6 -2.23 12.20 -2.03
CA THR A 6 -1.81 13.60 -2.00
C THR A 6 -1.79 14.26 -3.38
N GLU A 7 -1.97 13.50 -4.46
CA GLU A 7 -2.03 13.98 -5.84
C GLU A 7 -3.34 13.55 -6.53
N PRO A 8 -4.41 14.38 -6.48
CA PRO A 8 -5.74 13.98 -6.92
C PRO A 8 -5.85 13.45 -8.36
N ALA A 9 -5.01 13.95 -9.28
CA ALA A 9 -4.96 13.46 -10.66
C ALA A 9 -4.60 11.96 -10.71
N ARG A 10 -3.64 11.52 -9.89
CA ARG A 10 -3.23 10.12 -9.82
C ARG A 10 -4.35 9.23 -9.29
N ALA A 11 -5.12 9.70 -8.30
CA ALA A 11 -6.26 8.94 -7.79
C ALA A 11 -7.30 8.64 -8.89
N GLY A 12 -7.52 9.59 -9.81
CA GLY A 12 -8.41 9.40 -10.96
C GLY A 12 -7.93 8.32 -11.93
N ASP A 13 -6.62 8.18 -12.12
CA ASP A 13 -6.05 7.21 -13.07
C ASP A 13 -6.24 5.75 -12.63
N TRP A 14 -6.47 5.50 -11.33
CA TRP A 14 -6.74 4.15 -10.81
C TRP A 14 -8.23 3.78 -10.82
N ALA A 15 -9.14 4.74 -10.99
CA ALA A 15 -10.57 4.48 -10.93
C ALA A 15 -11.08 3.50 -12.01
N PRO A 16 -10.62 3.57 -13.29
CA PRO A 16 -11.07 2.65 -14.35
C PRO A 16 -10.78 1.16 -14.06
N LEU A 17 -9.71 0.87 -13.31
CA LEU A 17 -9.34 -0.50 -12.92
C LEU A 17 -10.41 -1.18 -12.04
N ALA A 18 -11.33 -0.43 -11.44
CA ALA A 18 -12.46 -0.99 -10.69
C ALA A 18 -13.35 -1.88 -11.57
N GLU A 19 -13.58 -1.47 -12.81
CA GLU A 19 -14.44 -2.17 -13.77
C GLU A 19 -13.69 -3.25 -14.57
N GLY A 20 -12.38 -3.38 -14.34
CA GLY A 20 -11.53 -4.32 -15.06
C GLY A 20 -11.10 -3.81 -16.43
N GLU A 21 -11.17 -2.50 -16.66
CA GLU A 21 -10.54 -1.87 -17.82
C GLU A 21 -9.03 -2.10 -17.82
N GLU A 22 -8.44 -2.12 -19.01
CA GLU A 22 -6.98 -2.20 -19.16
C GLU A 22 -6.34 -0.93 -18.61
N ALA A 23 -5.35 -1.08 -17.73
CA ALA A 23 -4.59 0.06 -17.24
C ALA A 23 -3.49 0.48 -18.22
N ASP A 24 -3.34 1.79 -18.35
CA ASP A 24 -2.13 2.41 -18.88
C ASP A 24 -1.07 2.44 -17.76
N TRP A 25 -0.32 1.35 -17.63
CA TRP A 25 0.71 1.22 -16.59
C TRP A 25 1.81 2.27 -16.73
N ASP A 26 2.18 2.64 -17.95
CA ASP A 26 3.23 3.62 -18.20
C ASP A 26 2.80 5.02 -17.73
N LYS A 27 1.53 5.40 -17.93
CA LYS A 27 0.98 6.62 -17.34
C LYS A 27 0.97 6.55 -15.81
N LEU A 28 0.50 5.44 -15.24
CA LEU A 28 0.35 5.28 -13.78
C LEU A 28 1.70 5.36 -13.05
N PHE A 29 2.77 4.85 -13.67
CA PHE A 29 4.11 4.78 -13.08
C PHE A 29 5.11 5.75 -13.71
N ASP A 30 4.66 6.74 -14.49
CA ASP A 30 5.55 7.77 -15.03
C ASP A 30 6.35 8.46 -13.89
N GLY A 31 7.67 8.47 -14.06
CA GLY A 31 8.63 8.96 -13.06
C GLY A 31 8.97 7.99 -11.92
N PHE A 32 8.40 6.78 -11.88
CA PHE A 32 8.68 5.76 -10.85
C PHE A 32 9.55 4.63 -11.39
N ARG A 33 10.38 4.06 -10.49
CA ARG A 33 11.23 2.89 -10.78
C ARG A 33 10.83 1.64 -10.01
N SER A 34 9.91 1.78 -9.06
CA SER A 34 9.38 0.70 -8.23
C SER A 34 8.01 1.09 -7.71
N THR A 35 7.25 0.10 -7.26
CA THR A 35 5.94 0.29 -6.66
C THR A 35 5.75 -0.66 -5.49
N GLN A 36 4.95 -0.23 -4.51
CA GLN A 36 4.62 -0.98 -3.31
C GLN A 36 3.22 -0.60 -2.85
N ASP A 37 2.62 -1.49 -2.06
CA ASP A 37 1.35 -1.26 -1.35
C ASP A 37 0.15 -1.19 -2.31
N TRP A 38 -1.05 -1.15 -1.76
CA TRP A 38 -2.25 -0.94 -2.56
C TRP A 38 -2.25 0.46 -3.18
N PRO A 39 -2.78 0.60 -4.40
CA PRO A 39 -3.42 -0.44 -5.23
C PRO A 39 -2.44 -1.33 -6.02
N ALA A 40 -1.21 -0.89 -6.27
CA ALA A 40 -0.32 -1.56 -7.22
C ALA A 40 0.02 -3.02 -6.86
N SER A 41 0.25 -3.34 -5.58
CA SER A 41 0.60 -4.72 -5.19
C SER A 41 -0.55 -5.72 -5.35
N TYR A 42 -1.80 -5.27 -5.49
CA TYR A 42 -2.92 -6.12 -5.84
C TYR A 42 -2.82 -6.61 -7.30
N PHE A 43 -2.44 -5.71 -8.21
CA PHE A 43 -2.27 -5.96 -9.66
C PHE A 43 -0.89 -6.53 -10.02
N TRP A 44 -0.22 -7.21 -9.08
CA TRP A 44 1.16 -7.66 -9.30
C TRP A 44 1.31 -8.63 -10.48
N ARG A 45 0.26 -9.37 -10.87
CA ARG A 45 0.31 -10.30 -12.03
C ARG A 45 0.34 -9.53 -13.33
N GLU A 46 -0.57 -8.57 -13.46
CA GLU A 46 -0.68 -7.68 -14.59
C GLU A 46 0.60 -6.85 -14.74
N LEU A 47 1.15 -6.35 -13.63
CA LEU A 47 2.43 -5.65 -13.60
C LEU A 47 3.61 -6.55 -13.98
N ALA A 48 3.65 -7.79 -13.50
CA ALA A 48 4.71 -8.74 -13.84
C ALA A 48 4.66 -9.19 -15.32
N GLN A 49 3.48 -9.13 -15.95
CA GLN A 49 3.28 -9.36 -17.38
C GLN A 49 3.66 -8.13 -18.21
N ALA A 50 3.23 -6.93 -17.80
CA ALA A 50 3.54 -5.68 -18.49
C ALA A 50 5.04 -5.34 -18.43
N TYR A 51 5.69 -5.65 -17.31
CA TYR A 51 7.11 -5.42 -17.08
C TYR A 51 7.86 -6.75 -16.87
N PRO A 52 8.15 -7.52 -17.94
CA PRO A 52 8.75 -8.86 -17.83
C PRO A 52 10.15 -8.85 -17.23
N GLU A 53 10.88 -7.75 -17.37
CA GLU A 53 12.22 -7.56 -16.80
C GLU A 53 12.19 -7.07 -15.34
N ALA A 54 11.02 -6.63 -14.85
CA ALA A 54 10.90 -6.20 -13.47
C ALA A 54 11.00 -7.40 -12.52
N LYS A 55 11.80 -7.20 -11.47
CA LYS A 55 11.93 -8.10 -10.33
C LYS A 55 10.78 -7.86 -9.36
N VAL A 56 10.29 -8.93 -8.73
CA VAL A 56 9.21 -8.88 -7.74
C VAL A 56 9.77 -9.18 -6.36
N VAL A 57 9.44 -8.35 -5.38
CA VAL A 57 9.78 -8.56 -3.96
C VAL A 57 8.49 -8.84 -3.19
N LEU A 58 8.38 -10.05 -2.65
CA LEU A 58 7.29 -10.46 -1.77
C LEU A 58 7.75 -10.33 -0.31
N THR A 59 7.30 -9.28 0.36
CA THR A 59 7.60 -9.09 1.79
C THR A 59 6.76 -10.04 2.65
N VAL A 60 7.40 -10.82 3.51
CA VAL A 60 6.75 -11.77 4.43
C VAL A 60 7.10 -11.48 5.88
N ARG A 61 6.18 -11.83 6.79
CA ARG A 61 6.33 -11.79 8.25
C ARG A 61 5.36 -12.78 8.87
N ASP A 62 5.40 -12.93 10.18
CA ASP A 62 4.37 -13.70 10.89
C ASP A 62 2.96 -13.13 10.61
N PRO A 63 2.00 -13.94 10.13
CA PRO A 63 0.71 -13.46 9.67
C PRO A 63 -0.19 -12.96 10.81
N ARG A 64 -0.06 -13.51 12.02
CA ARG A 64 -0.84 -13.04 13.18
C ARG A 64 -0.31 -11.70 13.68
N ALA A 65 1.01 -11.54 13.74
CA ALA A 65 1.65 -10.26 14.01
C ALA A 65 1.29 -9.22 12.93
N TRP A 66 1.20 -9.61 11.66
CA TRP A 66 0.71 -8.75 10.58
C TRP A 66 -0.73 -8.29 10.83
N TYR A 67 -1.64 -9.21 11.19
CA TYR A 67 -3.02 -8.89 11.49
C TYR A 67 -3.14 -7.89 12.65
N ALA A 68 -2.43 -8.12 13.76
CA ALA A 68 -2.42 -7.20 14.90
C ALA A 68 -1.96 -5.78 14.49
N SER A 69 -0.94 -5.69 13.62
CA SER A 69 -0.46 -4.43 13.06
C SER A 69 -1.49 -3.75 12.15
N MET A 70 -2.20 -4.51 11.32
CA MET A 70 -3.28 -4.01 10.47
C MET A 70 -4.42 -3.45 11.31
N MET A 71 -4.82 -4.15 12.38
CA MET A 71 -5.85 -3.68 13.31
C MET A 71 -5.43 -2.38 14.01
N THR A 72 -4.18 -2.31 14.47
CA THR A 72 -3.63 -1.09 15.07
C THR A 72 -3.71 0.10 14.12
N LEU A 73 -3.40 -0.11 12.83
CA LEU A 73 -3.50 0.93 11.82
C LEU A 73 -4.95 1.37 11.55
N ILE A 74 -5.89 0.42 11.54
CA ILE A 74 -7.33 0.71 11.34
C ILE A 74 -7.89 1.49 12.52
N ASP A 75 -7.62 1.03 13.74
CA ASP A 75 -8.13 1.64 14.97
C ASP A 75 -7.61 3.07 15.15
N ASN A 76 -6.36 3.32 14.74
CA ASN A 76 -5.74 4.65 14.78
C ASN A 76 -5.88 5.42 13.45
N GLY A 77 -6.65 4.90 12.48
CA GLY A 77 -6.69 5.41 11.12
C GLY A 77 -7.60 6.63 10.91
N PRO A 78 -7.57 7.22 9.69
CA PRO A 78 -8.35 8.40 9.36
C PRO A 78 -9.85 8.25 9.65
N ARG A 79 -10.45 7.08 9.40
CA ARG A 79 -11.89 6.85 9.67
C ARG A 79 -12.24 7.09 11.14
N THR A 80 -11.43 6.59 12.07
CA THR A 80 -11.65 6.73 13.52
C THR A 80 -11.34 8.14 14.00
N VAL A 81 -10.29 8.77 13.47
CA VAL A 81 -9.90 10.14 13.84
C VAL A 81 -10.91 11.17 13.34
N MET A 82 -11.55 10.90 12.20
CA MET A 82 -12.43 11.87 11.53
C MET A 82 -13.92 11.66 11.76
N SER A 83 -14.33 10.54 12.33
CA SER A 83 -15.70 10.40 12.85
C SER A 83 -16.01 11.39 13.98
N GLN A 84 -15.02 12.21 14.39
CA GLN A 84 -15.12 13.22 15.44
C GLN A 84 -15.48 14.63 14.91
N GLY A 85 -15.69 14.84 13.60
CA GLY A 85 -16.02 16.16 13.02
C GLY A 85 -16.65 16.09 11.62
N THR A 86 -16.94 17.25 11.01
CA THR A 86 -17.50 17.31 9.64
C THR A 86 -16.42 17.58 8.60
N GLN A 87 -16.60 17.13 7.35
CA GLN A 87 -15.65 17.39 6.27
C GLN A 87 -15.45 18.88 5.97
N ALA A 88 -16.43 19.74 6.30
CA ALA A 88 -16.36 21.17 6.07
C ALA A 88 -15.31 21.87 6.94
N ASP A 89 -15.01 21.29 8.11
CA ASP A 89 -14.06 21.86 9.08
C ASP A 89 -12.60 21.48 8.77
N LEU A 90 -12.38 20.66 7.74
CA LEU A 90 -11.06 20.16 7.38
C LEU A 90 -10.27 21.20 6.57
N PRO A 91 -8.95 21.33 6.83
CA PRO A 91 -8.06 22.10 5.97
C PRO A 91 -8.16 21.68 4.49
N PRO A 92 -7.96 22.58 3.53
CA PRO A 92 -8.05 22.25 2.09
C PRO A 92 -7.24 21.03 1.68
N ALA A 93 -6.02 20.88 2.20
CA ALA A 93 -5.15 19.75 1.90
C ALA A 93 -5.73 18.41 2.42
N ALA A 94 -6.31 18.43 3.62
CA ALA A 94 -7.03 17.27 4.16
C ALA A 94 -8.25 16.92 3.31
N ARG A 95 -9.08 17.90 2.93
CA ARG A 95 -10.22 17.69 2.02
C ARG A 95 -9.81 17.06 0.68
N ALA A 96 -8.69 17.49 0.11
CA ALA A 96 -8.17 16.92 -1.13
C ALA A 96 -7.79 15.44 -0.97
N VAL A 97 -7.14 15.06 0.13
CA VAL A 97 -6.84 13.66 0.46
C VAL A 97 -8.13 12.82 0.58
N PHE A 98 -9.21 13.38 1.16
CA PHE A 98 -10.50 12.67 1.20
C PHE A 98 -11.14 12.52 -0.17
N ALA A 99 -11.11 13.55 -1.00
CA ALA A 99 -11.61 13.46 -2.36
C ALA A 99 -10.84 12.38 -3.16
N SER A 100 -9.53 12.28 -2.99
CA SER A 100 -8.71 11.20 -3.58
C SER A 100 -9.14 9.82 -3.06
N MET A 101 -9.38 9.66 -1.76
CA MET A 101 -9.91 8.41 -1.19
C MET A 101 -11.27 8.04 -1.76
N THR A 102 -12.19 9.00 -1.90
CA THR A 102 -13.51 8.78 -2.50
C THR A 102 -13.38 8.36 -3.96
N THR A 103 -12.47 8.98 -4.72
CA THR A 103 -12.18 8.63 -6.11
C THR A 103 -11.63 7.20 -6.24
N MET A 104 -10.79 6.79 -5.29
CA MET A 104 -10.22 5.44 -5.21
C MET A 104 -11.19 4.38 -4.70
N GLN A 105 -12.34 4.77 -4.14
CA GLN A 105 -13.26 3.84 -3.46
C GLN A 105 -13.67 2.63 -4.32
N PRO A 106 -13.99 2.76 -5.62
CA PRO A 106 -14.37 1.63 -6.45
C PRO A 106 -13.24 0.60 -6.60
N VAL A 107 -12.00 1.04 -6.89
CA VAL A 107 -10.86 0.12 -7.03
C VAL A 107 -10.49 -0.49 -5.69
N LEU A 108 -10.56 0.27 -4.59
CA LEU A 108 -10.34 -0.27 -3.24
C LEU A 108 -11.37 -1.35 -2.88
N ASN A 109 -12.63 -1.18 -3.27
CA ASN A 109 -13.68 -2.20 -3.08
C ASN A 109 -13.43 -3.45 -3.92
N ARG A 110 -12.98 -3.30 -5.18
CA ARG A 110 -12.56 -4.45 -6.00
C ARG A 110 -11.44 -5.23 -5.32
N MET A 111 -10.44 -4.53 -4.78
CA MET A 111 -9.33 -5.17 -4.07
C MET A 111 -9.77 -5.88 -2.80
N ALA A 112 -10.67 -5.26 -2.02
CA ALA A 112 -11.28 -5.88 -0.85
C ALA A 112 -12.03 -7.17 -1.24
N ALA A 113 -12.87 -7.12 -2.28
CA ALA A 113 -13.61 -8.28 -2.76
C ALA A 113 -12.68 -9.41 -3.24
N GLY A 114 -11.63 -9.08 -4.01
CA GLY A 114 -10.69 -10.06 -4.52
C GLY A 114 -9.75 -10.66 -3.46
N THR A 115 -9.49 -9.93 -2.37
CA THR A 115 -8.58 -10.37 -1.30
C THR A 115 -9.32 -11.15 -0.21
N PHE A 116 -10.47 -10.62 0.22
CA PHE A 116 -11.19 -11.07 1.40
C PHE A 116 -12.54 -11.75 1.10
N GLY A 117 -12.97 -11.80 -0.16
CA GLY A 117 -14.15 -12.56 -0.59
C GLY A 117 -15.18 -11.70 -1.33
N ALA A 118 -15.92 -12.34 -2.24
CA ALA A 118 -16.89 -11.67 -3.11
C ALA A 118 -17.92 -10.84 -2.30
N GLY A 119 -18.21 -9.63 -2.79
CA GLY A 119 -19.16 -8.70 -2.16
C GLY A 119 -18.58 -7.88 -1.01
N ARG A 120 -17.35 -8.15 -0.53
CA ARG A 120 -16.68 -7.33 0.47
C ARG A 120 -16.26 -5.98 -0.09
N THR A 121 -16.43 -4.94 0.72
CA THR A 121 -16.03 -3.56 0.46
C THR A 121 -15.16 -3.04 1.60
N MET A 122 -14.48 -1.92 1.38
CA MET A 122 -13.73 -1.25 2.46
C MET A 122 -14.62 -0.71 3.59
N ALA A 123 -15.92 -0.52 3.30
CA ALA A 123 -16.90 -0.02 4.27
C ALA A 123 -17.26 -1.08 5.32
N ASP A 124 -17.11 -2.36 4.99
CA ASP A 124 -17.46 -3.47 5.88
C ASP A 124 -16.44 -3.70 7.01
N GLY A 125 -15.43 -2.84 7.14
CA GLY A 125 -14.41 -2.91 8.18
C GLY A 125 -13.39 -4.04 7.99
N PRO A 126 -12.55 -4.30 9.01
CA PRO A 126 -11.63 -5.43 8.99
C PRO A 126 -12.38 -6.78 8.98
N VAL A 127 -11.74 -7.80 8.41
CA VAL A 127 -12.15 -9.21 8.58
C VAL A 127 -11.60 -9.75 9.91
N ASP A 128 -12.11 -10.89 10.38
CA ASP A 128 -11.55 -11.59 11.54
C ASP A 128 -10.11 -12.11 11.27
N GLU A 129 -9.39 -12.40 12.34
CA GLU A 129 -7.98 -12.81 12.28
C GLU A 129 -7.76 -14.05 11.40
N GLU A 130 -8.61 -15.08 11.53
CA GLU A 130 -8.45 -16.33 10.78
C GLU A 130 -8.67 -16.09 9.28
N SER A 131 -9.70 -15.33 8.92
CA SER A 131 -9.94 -14.91 7.53
C SER A 131 -8.77 -14.09 6.96
N ALA A 132 -8.20 -13.18 7.76
CA ALA A 132 -7.07 -12.35 7.37
C ALA A 132 -5.79 -13.18 7.15
N VAL A 133 -5.48 -14.07 8.10
CA VAL A 133 -4.32 -14.99 8.04
C VAL A 133 -4.44 -15.90 6.82
N ALA A 134 -5.62 -16.48 6.59
CA ALA A 134 -5.88 -17.32 5.41
C ALA A 134 -5.69 -16.53 4.09
N ALA A 135 -6.11 -15.26 4.03
CA ALA A 135 -5.87 -14.41 2.86
C ALA A 135 -4.37 -14.12 2.64
N PHE A 136 -3.63 -13.82 3.71
CA PHE A 136 -2.20 -13.59 3.68
C PHE A 136 -1.43 -14.82 3.17
N GLU A 137 -1.75 -16.00 3.70
CA GLU A 137 -1.12 -17.26 3.33
C GLU A 137 -1.44 -17.64 1.89
N ARG A 138 -2.71 -17.55 1.47
CA ARG A 138 -3.10 -17.77 0.05
C ARG A 138 -2.34 -16.84 -0.88
N HIS A 139 -2.27 -15.54 -0.57
CA HIS A 139 -1.56 -14.58 -1.41
C HIS A 139 -0.08 -14.97 -1.51
N THR A 140 0.57 -15.21 -0.37
CA THR A 140 1.99 -15.59 -0.29
C THR A 140 2.28 -16.86 -1.09
N ALA A 141 1.48 -17.91 -0.91
CA ALA A 141 1.61 -19.16 -1.66
C ALA A 141 1.42 -18.94 -3.17
N THR A 142 0.45 -18.11 -3.55
CA THR A 142 0.18 -17.86 -4.97
C THR A 142 1.31 -17.10 -5.65
N VAL A 143 1.86 -16.05 -5.02
CA VAL A 143 3.00 -15.31 -5.60
C VAL A 143 4.21 -16.23 -5.76
N ARG A 144 4.53 -17.03 -4.74
CA ARG A 144 5.64 -18.02 -4.80
C ARG A 144 5.49 -19.03 -5.93
N ALA A 145 4.27 -19.49 -6.19
CA ALA A 145 4.00 -20.47 -7.23
C ALA A 145 3.98 -19.89 -8.65
N SER A 146 3.83 -18.58 -8.80
CA SER A 146 3.55 -17.95 -10.11
C SER A 146 4.78 -17.34 -10.79
N LEU A 147 5.86 -17.09 -10.05
CA LEU A 147 7.06 -16.42 -10.57
C LEU A 147 8.29 -17.30 -10.36
N PRO A 148 9.23 -17.30 -11.31
CA PRO A 148 10.43 -18.10 -11.17
C PRO A 148 11.38 -17.49 -10.12
N PRO A 149 12.21 -18.29 -9.43
CA PRO A 149 13.06 -17.82 -8.33
C PRO A 149 14.00 -16.66 -8.69
N GLU A 150 14.48 -16.58 -9.93
CA GLU A 150 15.32 -15.49 -10.42
C GLU A 150 14.59 -14.14 -10.54
N ARG A 151 13.25 -14.16 -10.64
CA ARG A 151 12.40 -12.96 -10.68
C ARG A 151 11.69 -12.66 -9.36
N LEU A 152 11.80 -13.53 -8.35
CA LEU A 152 11.10 -13.38 -7.08
C LEU A 152 12.05 -13.47 -5.89
N LEU A 153 12.11 -12.38 -5.12
CA LEU A 153 12.68 -12.40 -3.77
C LEU A 153 11.55 -12.49 -2.76
N VAL A 154 11.57 -13.54 -1.94
CA VAL A 154 10.78 -13.60 -0.71
C VAL A 154 11.61 -13.00 0.42
N PHE A 155 11.12 -11.92 1.01
CA PHE A 155 11.94 -11.04 1.84
C PHE A 155 11.30 -10.79 3.20
N ASP A 156 11.99 -11.09 4.28
CA ASP A 156 11.67 -10.57 5.60
C ASP A 156 12.51 -9.32 5.83
N VAL A 157 11.88 -8.18 6.06
CA VAL A 157 12.56 -6.89 6.22
C VAL A 157 13.60 -6.88 7.35
N ARG A 158 13.49 -7.80 8.32
CA ARG A 158 14.48 -7.97 9.40
C ARG A 158 15.83 -8.50 8.91
N GLN A 159 15.89 -9.01 7.68
CA GLN A 159 17.13 -9.45 7.04
C GLN A 159 17.99 -8.26 6.55
N GLY A 160 17.44 -7.04 6.52
CA GLY A 160 18.18 -5.84 6.15
C GLY A 160 18.54 -5.74 4.67
N TRP A 161 19.58 -4.96 4.36
CA TRP A 161 19.93 -4.61 2.98
C TRP A 161 20.45 -5.78 2.15
N GLU A 162 21.24 -6.67 2.75
CA GLU A 162 22.08 -7.61 2.01
C GLU A 162 21.31 -8.49 1.00
N PRO A 163 20.24 -9.23 1.37
CA PRO A 163 19.52 -10.06 0.41
C PRO A 163 18.80 -9.23 -0.66
N LEU A 164 18.30 -8.04 -0.32
CA LEU A 164 17.62 -7.14 -1.25
C LEU A 164 18.60 -6.60 -2.30
N CYS A 165 19.72 -6.04 -1.85
CA CYS A 165 20.76 -5.49 -2.73
C CYS A 165 21.36 -6.56 -3.65
N ARG A 166 21.63 -7.76 -3.11
CA ARG A 166 22.09 -8.92 -3.89
C ARG A 166 21.08 -9.30 -4.97
N PHE A 167 19.79 -9.40 -4.61
CA PHE A 167 18.74 -9.73 -5.56
C PHE A 167 18.60 -8.66 -6.64
N LEU A 168 18.71 -7.38 -6.29
CA LEU A 168 18.61 -6.27 -7.24
C LEU A 168 19.87 -6.08 -8.10
N GLY A 169 21.03 -6.54 -7.64
CA GLY A 169 22.30 -6.37 -8.34
C GLY A 169 22.94 -5.00 -8.11
N VAL A 170 22.79 -4.46 -6.89
CA VAL A 170 23.31 -3.15 -6.49
C VAL A 170 24.12 -3.27 -5.20
N ASP A 171 24.93 -2.25 -4.91
CA ASP A 171 25.73 -2.19 -3.68
C ASP A 171 24.86 -2.01 -2.43
N VAL A 172 25.37 -2.50 -1.29
CA VAL A 172 24.75 -2.31 0.03
C VAL A 172 25.02 -0.87 0.50
N PRO A 173 23.98 -0.07 0.83
CA PRO A 173 24.17 1.27 1.37
C PRO A 173 24.90 1.26 2.72
N GLY A 174 25.61 2.35 3.02
CA GLY A 174 26.29 2.53 4.32
C GLY A 174 25.35 2.92 5.48
N GLU A 175 24.07 3.15 5.19
CA GLU A 175 23.05 3.53 6.17
C GLU A 175 22.26 2.32 6.70
N PRO A 176 21.68 2.40 7.92
CA PRO A 176 20.85 1.32 8.45
C PRO A 176 19.63 1.04 7.56
N PHE A 177 19.18 -0.22 7.54
CA PHE A 177 17.93 -0.56 6.86
C PHE A 177 16.76 0.22 7.48
N PRO A 178 15.89 0.87 6.68
CA PRO A 178 14.87 1.76 7.20
C PRO A 178 13.86 1.02 8.06
N HIS A 179 13.54 1.59 9.22
CA HIS A 179 12.39 1.20 10.04
C HIS A 179 11.41 2.36 10.11
N LEU A 180 10.53 2.41 9.11
CA LEU A 180 9.57 3.49 8.89
C LEU A 180 8.15 2.92 8.93
N ASN A 181 7.16 3.78 9.10
CA ASN A 181 5.73 3.43 9.09
C ASN A 181 5.29 2.54 10.28
N ASP A 182 5.68 2.95 11.49
CA ASP A 182 5.10 2.42 12.73
C ASP A 182 3.78 3.13 13.09
N GLY A 183 3.06 2.61 14.08
CA GLY A 183 1.79 3.20 14.52
C GLY A 183 1.91 4.66 14.97
N LYS A 184 3.07 5.04 15.53
CA LYS A 184 3.37 6.41 15.94
C LYS A 184 3.50 7.35 14.73
N SER A 185 4.21 6.93 13.68
CA SER A 185 4.37 7.68 12.44
C SER A 185 3.02 8.02 11.79
N MET A 186 2.06 7.08 11.85
CA MET A 186 0.71 7.31 11.34
C MET A 186 -0.06 8.35 12.16
N GLN A 187 0.02 8.28 13.49
CA GLN A 187 -0.61 9.28 14.37
C GLN A 187 -0.03 10.69 14.13
N GLU A 188 1.29 10.79 13.94
CA GLU A 188 1.95 12.05 13.60
C GLU A 188 1.51 12.59 12.24
N PHE A 189 1.42 11.72 11.21
CA PHE A 189 0.91 12.09 9.90
C PHE A 189 -0.52 12.63 9.98
N LEU A 190 -1.43 11.95 10.69
CA LEU A 190 -2.80 12.42 10.89
C LEU A 190 -2.82 13.78 11.60
N GLY A 191 -2.00 13.96 12.62
CA GLY A 191 -1.86 15.25 13.32
C GLY A 191 -1.38 16.38 12.41
N ARG A 192 -0.47 16.10 11.47
CA ARG A 192 -0.01 17.06 10.44
C ARG A 192 -1.11 17.35 9.41
N LEU A 193 -1.81 16.32 8.94
CA LEU A 193 -2.89 16.44 7.98
C LEU A 193 -4.01 17.33 8.51
N MET A 194 -4.38 17.17 9.78
CA MET A 194 -5.38 18.01 10.46
C MET A 194 -4.93 19.48 10.62
N LYS A 195 -3.65 19.77 10.42
CA LYS A 195 -3.08 21.14 10.37
C LYS A 195 -2.84 21.62 8.93
N GLY A 196 -3.19 20.83 7.92
CA GLY A 196 -3.01 21.13 6.50
C GLY A 196 -1.64 20.75 5.92
N ASP A 197 -0.80 20.05 6.67
CA ASP A 197 0.50 19.54 6.21
C ASP A 197 0.33 18.09 5.72
N VAL A 198 0.59 17.86 4.43
CA VAL A 198 0.48 16.55 3.77
C VAL A 198 1.82 15.82 3.67
N SER A 199 2.89 16.36 4.27
CA SER A 199 4.18 15.67 4.32
C SER A 199 4.05 14.38 5.14
N HIS A 200 4.41 13.25 4.52
CA HIS A 200 4.52 12.00 5.26
C HIS A 200 5.89 11.94 5.94
N PRO A 201 5.97 11.59 7.24
CA PRO A 201 7.24 11.56 7.97
C PRO A 201 8.26 10.57 7.38
N SER A 202 7.81 9.56 6.64
CA SER A 202 8.71 8.63 5.91
C SER A 202 9.31 9.19 4.61
N PHE A 203 8.84 10.36 4.13
CA PHE A 203 9.37 11.02 2.92
C PHE A 203 10.02 12.38 3.23
N THR A 204 10.04 12.80 4.50
CA THR A 204 10.91 13.89 4.93
C THR A 204 12.32 13.33 5.06
N THR A 205 13.10 13.41 3.99
CA THR A 205 14.55 13.27 4.08
C THR A 205 15.04 14.33 5.06
N GLY A 206 15.50 13.93 6.23
CA GLY A 206 16.29 14.80 7.08
C GLY A 206 17.51 15.26 6.28
N ALA A 207 17.69 16.57 6.19
CA ALA A 207 18.93 17.18 5.73
C ALA A 207 20.09 16.85 6.68
#